data_AF-A0ABD3UM45-F1
#
_entry.id   AF-A0ABD3UM45-F1
#
_cell.length_a   1.000
_cell.length_b   1.000
_cell.length_c   1.000
_cell.angle_alpha   90.00
_cell.angle_beta   90.00
_cell.angle_gamma   90.00
#
_symmetry.space_group_name_H-M   'P 1'
#
loop_
_entity.id
_entity.type
_entity.pdbx_description
1 polymer ?
#
loop_
_entity_poly.entity_id
_entity_poly.type
_entity_poly.pdbx_seq_one_letter_code
_entity_poly.pdbx_strand_id
1 'polypeptide(L)'
;MHDPEILTPEEHFYFLKMGEKSKNYVPIGRRGIYQGVILNMHLHWKKHQTLKVIVKTFTPEEVKEIASELARLSGGIVLDIQEDDTIIMYRGKNYSQPPTEIMSPRTTLPRKKALDKSKYRDALRAVKKYIPRLEQDLELIQAQAESKASTTDASSVDSGSLSNQDFEGSERLKEILAKSDINDDDGDSLMDSDIDSDSEALSDIFETHSDTENEEKVEKTLYLDAFDKIPVKTDGEQEDFEEHLRRISADSRKEKSSNKDLELAEFDEVDRMVLRATSLLKKKRK
;
A
#
# COMPACT_ATOMS: atom_id res chain seq x y z
N MET A 1 28.77 -13.73 12.93
CA MET A 1 28.90 -13.87 11.46
C MET A 1 28.76 -15.35 11.14
N HIS A 2 27.84 -15.72 10.25
CA HIS A 2 27.81 -17.07 9.67
C HIS A 2 28.70 -17.00 8.41
N ASP A 3 29.78 -17.76 8.38
CA ASP A 3 30.62 -17.86 7.19
C ASP A 3 29.80 -18.47 6.05
N PRO A 4 29.86 -17.93 4.82
CA PRO A 4 29.29 -18.59 3.65
C PRO A 4 30.17 -19.80 3.31
N GLU A 5 30.01 -20.89 4.07
CA GLU A 5 30.59 -22.18 3.71
C GLU A 5 29.97 -22.61 2.37
N ILE A 6 30.80 -22.63 1.33
CA ILE A 6 30.40 -23.12 0.01
C ILE A 6 30.10 -24.61 0.15
N LEU A 7 28.82 -24.95 0.06
CA LEU A 7 28.35 -26.33 0.11
C LEU A 7 28.94 -27.09 -1.08
N THR A 8 29.52 -28.27 -0.85
CA THR A 8 29.96 -29.12 -1.96
C THR A 8 28.73 -29.60 -2.76
N PRO A 9 28.86 -29.89 -4.07
CA PRO A 9 27.72 -30.36 -4.87
C PRO A 9 27.07 -31.64 -4.31
N GLU A 10 27.88 -32.51 -3.71
CA GLU A 10 27.43 -33.75 -3.08
C GLU A 10 26.60 -33.49 -1.82
N GLU A 11 27.06 -32.57 -0.97
CA GLU A 11 26.34 -32.12 0.22
C GLU A 11 25.05 -31.41 -0.17
N HIS A 12 25.10 -30.53 -1.18
CA HIS A 12 23.91 -29.85 -1.70
C HIS A 12 22.84 -30.83 -2.14
N PHE A 13 23.20 -31.83 -2.96
CA PHE A 13 22.27 -32.87 -3.40
C PHE A 13 21.72 -33.70 -2.24
N TYR A 14 22.57 -34.04 -1.26
CA TYR A 14 22.14 -34.76 -0.05
C TYR A 14 21.10 -33.98 0.74
N PHE A 15 21.36 -32.71 1.04
CA PHE A 15 20.45 -31.86 1.80
C PHE A 15 19.18 -31.54 1.03
N LEU A 16 19.27 -31.37 -0.29
CA LEU A 16 18.10 -31.16 -1.15
C LEU A 16 17.15 -32.36 -1.06
N LYS A 17 17.66 -33.56 -1.28
CA LYS A 17 16.87 -34.81 -1.20
C LYS A 17 16.31 -35.06 0.20
N MET A 18 17.03 -34.66 1.25
CA MET A 18 16.53 -34.72 2.62
C MET A 18 15.43 -33.68 2.86
N GLY A 19 15.59 -32.46 2.35
CA GLY A 19 14.60 -31.38 2.40
C GLY A 19 13.31 -31.73 1.68
N GLU A 20 13.39 -32.34 0.49
CA GLU A 20 12.24 -32.82 -0.27
C GLU A 20 11.41 -33.86 0.49
N LYS A 21 12.06 -34.78 1.19
CA LYS A 21 11.39 -35.80 2.02
C LYS A 21 10.91 -35.28 3.37
N SER A 22 11.36 -34.09 3.77
CA SER A 22 11.00 -33.52 5.06
C SER A 22 9.53 -33.11 5.10
N LYS A 23 8.88 -33.32 6.25
CA LYS A 23 7.50 -32.90 6.51
C LYS A 23 7.42 -31.56 7.25
N ASN A 24 8.55 -30.97 7.60
CA ASN A 24 8.60 -29.71 8.34
C ASN A 24 8.47 -28.55 7.37
N TYR A 25 7.45 -27.72 7.57
CA TYR A 25 7.21 -26.58 6.71
C TYR A 25 6.83 -25.32 7.49
N VAL A 26 7.18 -24.18 6.93
CA VAL A 26 6.79 -22.85 7.40
C VAL A 26 5.92 -22.21 6.32
N PRO A 27 4.62 -21.98 6.56
CA PRO A 27 3.75 -21.34 5.59
C PRO A 27 3.95 -19.82 5.58
N ILE A 28 4.11 -19.25 4.39
CA ILE A 28 4.10 -17.80 4.14
C ILE A 28 2.84 -17.48 3.33
N GLY A 29 1.88 -16.81 3.97
CA GLY A 29 0.67 -16.33 3.31
C GLY A 29 0.76 -14.84 2.95
N ARG A 30 -0.39 -14.21 2.75
CA ARG A 30 -0.56 -12.79 2.37
C ARG A 30 0.39 -11.80 3.06
N ARG A 31 0.69 -11.98 4.35
CA ARG A 31 1.55 -11.06 5.13
C ARG A 31 3.02 -11.05 4.68
N GLY A 32 3.46 -12.04 3.91
CA GLY A 32 4.86 -12.19 3.52
C GLY A 32 5.75 -12.51 4.73
N ILE A 33 7.02 -12.11 4.63
CA ILE A 33 8.03 -12.31 5.68
C ILE A 33 7.83 -11.30 6.81
N TYR A 34 7.72 -11.81 8.03
CA TYR A 34 7.67 -11.01 9.25
C TYR A 34 8.42 -11.73 10.37
N GLN A 35 8.63 -11.07 11.50
CA GLN A 35 9.44 -11.58 12.62
C GLN A 35 9.11 -13.02 13.04
N GLY A 36 7.81 -13.37 13.09
CA GLY A 36 7.36 -14.71 13.46
C GLY A 36 7.72 -15.80 12.45
N VAL A 37 7.89 -15.47 11.17
CA VAL A 37 8.32 -16.44 10.15
C VAL A 37 9.75 -16.87 10.42
N ILE A 38 10.66 -15.90 10.58
CA ILE A 38 12.08 -16.16 10.86
C ILE A 38 12.24 -16.92 12.18
N LEU A 39 11.48 -16.52 13.21
CA LEU A 39 11.44 -17.23 14.48
C LEU A 39 11.03 -18.70 14.30
N ASN A 40 9.96 -18.95 13.54
CA ASN A 40 9.48 -20.30 13.30
C ASN A 40 10.50 -21.16 12.53
N MET A 41 11.21 -20.58 11.56
CA MET A 41 12.31 -21.25 10.87
C MET A 41 13.39 -21.71 11.86
N HIS A 42 13.84 -20.82 12.75
CA HIS A 42 14.85 -21.16 13.76
C HIS A 42 14.37 -22.22 14.77
N LEU A 43 13.07 -22.25 15.08
CA LEU A 43 12.48 -23.29 15.92
C LEU A 43 12.53 -24.67 15.24
N HIS A 44 12.20 -24.75 13.94
CA HIS A 44 12.36 -26.00 13.18
C HIS A 44 13.84 -26.41 13.08
N TRP A 45 14.73 -25.45 12.87
CA TRP A 45 16.16 -25.70 12.78
C TRP A 45 16.81 -26.17 14.06
N LYS A 46 16.15 -26.05 15.22
CA LYS A 46 16.64 -26.64 16.47
C LYS A 46 16.75 -28.16 16.39
N LYS A 47 15.81 -28.81 15.70
CA LYS A 47 15.73 -30.29 15.61
C LYS A 47 16.03 -30.82 14.21
N HIS A 48 15.85 -30.00 13.18
CA HIS A 48 15.95 -30.42 11.78
C HIS A 48 16.99 -29.59 11.06
N GLN A 49 17.70 -30.21 10.12
CA GLN A 49 18.73 -29.52 9.36
C GLN A 49 18.13 -28.72 8.19
N THR A 50 17.04 -29.22 7.62
CA THR A 50 16.33 -28.62 6.49
C THR A 50 14.90 -28.24 6.87
N LEU A 51 14.35 -27.24 6.19
CA LEU A 51 12.93 -26.90 6.23
C LEU A 51 12.39 -26.65 4.82
N LYS A 52 11.08 -26.80 4.67
CA LYS A 52 10.33 -26.27 3.53
C LYS A 52 9.66 -24.95 3.89
N VAL A 53 9.68 -23.98 2.99
CA VAL A 53 8.90 -22.75 3.12
C VAL A 53 7.89 -22.74 2.00
N ILE A 54 6.61 -22.86 2.35
CA ILE A 54 5.52 -22.91 1.35
C ILE A 54 4.98 -21.50 1.22
N VAL A 55 5.21 -20.88 0.07
CA VAL A 55 4.77 -19.53 -0.22
C VAL A 55 3.44 -19.59 -0.96
N LYS A 56 2.47 -18.78 -0.54
CA LYS A 56 1.16 -18.64 -1.21
C LYS A 56 0.92 -17.18 -1.52
N THR A 57 0.13 -16.89 -2.56
CA THR A 57 -0.35 -15.53 -2.92
C THR A 57 0.68 -14.62 -3.61
N PHE A 58 1.86 -15.14 -3.94
CA PHE A 58 2.95 -14.38 -4.57
C PHE A 58 3.22 -14.91 -5.96
N THR A 59 3.78 -14.07 -6.82
CA THR A 59 4.24 -14.49 -8.15
C THR A 59 5.58 -15.24 -8.04
N PRO A 60 5.94 -16.09 -9.02
CA PRO A 60 7.21 -16.83 -8.99
C PRO A 60 8.45 -15.93 -8.90
N GLU A 61 8.36 -14.70 -9.42
CA GLU A 61 9.42 -13.69 -9.29
C GLU A 61 9.52 -13.18 -7.85
N GLU A 62 8.39 -12.82 -7.23
CA GLU A 62 8.33 -12.44 -5.81
C GLU A 62 8.80 -13.60 -4.90
N VAL A 63 8.56 -14.87 -5.27
CA VAL A 63 9.05 -16.04 -4.50
C VAL A 63 10.59 -16.09 -4.50
N LYS A 64 11.26 -15.74 -5.60
CA LYS A 64 12.73 -15.65 -5.66
C LYS A 64 13.26 -14.51 -4.79
N GLU A 65 12.58 -13.38 -4.77
CA GLU A 65 12.90 -12.27 -3.87
C GLU A 65 12.73 -12.68 -2.41
N ILE A 66 11.63 -13.34 -2.08
CA ILE A 66 11.34 -13.90 -0.75
C ILE A 66 12.44 -14.88 -0.34
N ALA A 67 12.86 -15.79 -1.22
CA ALA A 67 13.93 -16.74 -0.93
C ALA A 67 15.25 -16.01 -0.59
N SER A 68 15.57 -14.96 -1.34
CA SER A 68 16.76 -14.14 -1.11
C SER A 68 16.68 -13.35 0.21
N GLU A 69 15.51 -12.78 0.53
CA GLU A 69 15.28 -12.10 1.80
C GLU A 69 15.33 -13.06 2.98
N LEU A 70 14.75 -14.26 2.86
CA LEU A 70 14.81 -15.29 3.90
C LEU A 70 16.25 -15.70 4.18
N ALA A 71 17.06 -15.94 3.13
CA ALA A 71 18.48 -16.25 3.29
C ALA A 71 19.21 -15.12 4.05
N ARG A 72 18.97 -13.87 3.66
CA ARG A 72 19.58 -12.70 4.29
C ARG A 72 19.17 -12.51 5.76
N LEU A 73 17.90 -12.73 6.07
CA LEU A 73 17.33 -12.48 7.42
C LEU A 73 17.61 -13.61 8.40
N SER A 74 17.55 -14.85 7.92
CA SER A 74 17.72 -16.05 8.77
C SER A 74 19.15 -16.58 8.78
N GLY A 75 19.99 -16.17 7.82
CA GLY A 75 21.33 -16.74 7.61
C GLY A 75 21.33 -18.15 7.04
N GLY A 76 20.16 -18.69 6.69
CA GLY A 76 20.03 -20.00 6.04
C GLY A 76 20.43 -19.96 4.57
N ILE A 77 20.72 -21.14 4.03
CA ILE A 77 21.11 -21.37 2.64
C ILE A 77 19.89 -21.87 1.86
N VAL A 78 19.56 -21.23 0.75
CA VAL A 78 18.53 -21.71 -0.19
C VAL A 78 19.14 -22.83 -1.01
N LEU A 79 18.53 -24.02 -0.95
CA LEU A 79 18.98 -25.18 -1.73
C LEU A 79 18.31 -25.22 -3.09
N ASP A 80 16.99 -25.03 -3.13
CA ASP A 80 16.19 -25.08 -4.35
C ASP A 80 14.85 -24.33 -4.17
N ILE A 81 14.26 -23.90 -5.29
CA ILE A 81 12.92 -23.30 -5.37
C ILE A 81 12.10 -24.15 -6.34
N GLN A 82 11.13 -24.87 -5.80
CA GLN A 82 10.27 -25.78 -6.56
C GLN A 82 9.15 -25.02 -7.29
N GLU A 83 8.55 -25.66 -8.29
CA GLU A 83 7.49 -25.09 -9.12
C GLU A 83 6.17 -24.84 -8.36
N ASP A 84 5.97 -25.49 -7.22
CA ASP A 84 4.80 -25.35 -6.34
C ASP A 84 4.94 -24.21 -5.33
N ASP A 85 5.79 -23.22 -5.61
CA ASP A 85 6.15 -22.10 -4.73
C ASP A 85 6.74 -22.55 -3.38
N THR A 86 7.35 -23.74 -3.34
CA THR A 86 8.05 -24.27 -2.16
C THR A 86 9.55 -23.99 -2.24
N ILE A 87 10.09 -23.32 -1.22
CA ILE A 87 11.53 -23.06 -1.08
C ILE A 87 12.12 -24.07 -0.08
N ILE A 88 13.17 -24.78 -0.48
CA ILE A 88 13.88 -25.69 0.41
C ILE A 88 15.11 -24.96 0.97
N MET A 89 15.16 -24.87 2.30
CA MET A 89 16.23 -24.15 2.99
C MET A 89 16.99 -25.04 3.97
N TYR A 90 18.29 -24.79 4.07
CA TYR A 90 19.22 -25.44 4.99
C TYR A 90 19.79 -24.44 6.00
N ARG A 91 19.92 -24.86 7.25
CA ARG A 91 20.37 -23.97 8.34
C ARG A 91 21.88 -23.67 8.36
N GLY A 92 22.71 -24.51 7.73
CA GLY A 92 24.17 -24.51 7.89
C GLY A 92 24.71 -25.66 8.76
N LYS A 93 26.00 -26.02 8.57
CA LYS A 93 26.65 -27.13 9.30
C LYS A 93 26.78 -26.82 10.80
N ASN A 94 27.15 -25.58 11.11
CA ASN A 94 27.46 -25.10 12.44
C ASN A 94 26.30 -24.31 13.08
N TYR A 95 25.07 -24.74 12.84
CA TYR A 95 23.92 -24.06 13.42
C TYR A 95 23.89 -24.20 14.95
N SER A 96 24.11 -23.09 15.64
CA SER A 96 23.74 -22.89 17.03
C SER A 96 22.46 -22.06 17.09
N GLN A 97 21.52 -22.39 17.97
CA GLN A 97 20.33 -21.57 18.20
C GLN A 97 20.80 -20.13 18.49
N PRO A 98 20.49 -19.16 17.60
CA PRO A 98 21.09 -17.85 17.73
C PRO A 98 20.38 -17.06 18.84
N PRO A 99 21.01 -16.00 19.37
CA PRO A 99 20.37 -15.07 20.30
C PRO A 99 19.02 -14.57 19.79
N THR A 100 18.16 -14.12 20.73
CA THR A 100 16.81 -13.62 20.43
C THR A 100 16.80 -12.54 19.36
N GLU A 101 17.84 -11.71 19.30
CA GLU A 101 18.01 -10.65 18.30
C GLU A 101 18.08 -11.15 16.85
N ILE A 102 18.58 -12.37 16.64
CA ILE A 102 18.70 -13.00 15.32
C ILE A 102 17.48 -13.90 15.05
N MET A 103 16.94 -14.57 16.08
CA MET A 103 15.68 -15.31 15.94
C MET A 103 14.49 -14.39 15.60
N SER A 104 14.62 -13.11 15.92
CA SER A 104 13.61 -12.09 15.72
C SER A 104 14.28 -10.79 15.29
N PRO A 105 14.79 -10.71 14.05
CA PRO A 105 15.57 -9.58 13.61
C PRO A 105 14.75 -8.30 13.73
N ARG A 106 15.29 -7.29 14.43
CA ARG A 106 14.67 -5.96 14.57
C ARG A 106 14.43 -5.27 13.22
N THR A 107 15.11 -5.72 12.17
CA THR A 107 14.94 -5.28 10.78
C THR A 107 13.63 -5.78 10.15
N THR A 108 13.04 -6.87 10.68
CA THR A 108 11.79 -7.42 10.17
C THR A 108 10.58 -6.69 10.75
N LEU A 109 9.49 -6.68 9.98
CA LEU A 109 8.25 -6.05 10.44
C LEU A 109 7.56 -6.93 11.50
N PRO A 110 6.89 -6.32 12.49
CA PRO A 110 5.97 -7.03 13.36
C PRO A 110 4.72 -7.47 12.57
N ARG A 111 4.00 -8.48 13.10
CA ARG A 111 2.88 -9.15 12.43
C ARG A 111 1.79 -8.20 11.90
N LYS A 112 1.45 -7.16 12.66
CA LYS A 112 0.44 -6.15 12.27
C LYS A 112 0.92 -5.29 11.10
N LYS A 113 2.13 -4.73 11.19
CA LYS A 113 2.72 -3.90 10.13
C LYS A 113 2.95 -4.68 8.84
N ALA A 114 3.27 -5.97 8.93
CA ALA A 114 3.39 -6.84 7.76
C ALA A 114 2.05 -7.01 7.02
N LEU A 115 0.94 -7.11 7.75
CA LEU A 115 -0.39 -7.14 7.14
C LEU A 115 -0.72 -5.81 6.44
N ASP A 116 -0.40 -4.68 7.08
CA ASP A 116 -0.63 -3.37 6.48
C ASP A 116 0.22 -3.19 5.22
N LYS A 117 1.50 -3.59 5.24
CA LYS A 117 2.37 -3.63 4.04
C LYS A 117 1.73 -4.43 2.91
N SER A 118 1.13 -5.58 3.19
CA SER A 118 0.44 -6.37 2.17
C SER A 118 -0.75 -5.63 1.58
N LYS A 119 -1.57 -4.95 2.39
CA LYS A 119 -2.73 -4.18 1.90
C LYS A 119 -2.27 -3.07 0.93
N TYR A 120 -1.21 -2.34 1.29
CA TYR A 120 -0.64 -1.32 0.41
C TYR A 120 -0.09 -1.89 -0.89
N ARG A 121 0.56 -3.05 -0.84
CA ARG A 121 1.06 -3.74 -2.04
C ARG A 121 -0.09 -4.16 -2.96
N ASP A 122 -1.17 -4.70 -2.40
CA ASP A 122 -2.34 -5.11 -3.19
C ASP A 122 -3.04 -3.89 -3.80
N ALA A 123 -3.18 -2.79 -3.05
CA ALA A 123 -3.68 -1.52 -3.58
C ALA A 123 -2.78 -0.97 -4.70
N LEU A 124 -1.45 -1.04 -4.53
CA LEU A 124 -0.50 -0.63 -5.56
C LEU A 124 -0.64 -1.49 -6.83
N ARG A 125 -0.83 -2.81 -6.70
CA ARG A 125 -1.06 -3.69 -7.84
C ARG A 125 -2.36 -3.32 -8.57
N ALA A 126 -3.42 -3.03 -7.83
CA ALA A 126 -4.69 -2.60 -8.40
C ALA A 126 -4.53 -1.29 -9.20
N VAL A 127 -3.84 -0.29 -8.65
CA VAL A 127 -3.60 1.00 -9.34
C VAL A 127 -2.72 0.80 -10.59
N LYS A 128 -1.64 0.02 -10.47
CA LYS A 128 -0.74 -0.26 -11.61
C LYS A 128 -1.44 -0.89 -12.81
N LYS A 129 -2.52 -1.64 -12.59
CA LYS A 129 -3.32 -2.25 -13.66
C LYS A 129 -3.97 -1.20 -14.59
N TYR A 130 -4.26 0.00 -14.11
CA TYR A 130 -4.93 1.04 -14.89
C TYR A 130 -3.98 1.90 -15.72
N ILE A 131 -2.69 1.94 -15.36
CA ILE A 131 -1.68 2.79 -16.02
C ILE A 131 -1.64 2.56 -17.55
N PRO A 132 -1.54 1.32 -18.06
CA PRO A 132 -1.43 1.10 -19.51
C PRO A 132 -2.68 1.55 -20.28
N ARG A 133 -3.85 1.41 -19.67
CA ARG A 133 -5.11 1.85 -20.28
C ARG A 133 -5.16 3.38 -20.38
N LEU A 134 -4.77 4.07 -19.31
CA LEU A 134 -4.71 5.54 -19.31
C LEU A 134 -3.67 6.06 -20.29
N GLU A 135 -2.53 5.38 -20.44
CA GLU A 135 -1.52 5.72 -21.45
C GLU A 135 -2.07 5.64 -22.88
N GLN A 136 -2.82 4.58 -23.20
CA GLN A 136 -3.49 4.42 -24.50
C GLN A 136 -4.55 5.50 -24.74
N ASP A 137 -5.38 5.78 -23.74
CA ASP A 137 -6.42 6.81 -23.84
C ASP A 137 -5.81 8.20 -24.07
N LEU A 138 -4.68 8.50 -23.42
CA LEU A 138 -3.94 9.75 -23.63
C LEU A 138 -3.35 9.86 -25.04
N GLU A 139 -2.78 8.78 -25.57
CA GLU A 139 -2.24 8.73 -26.94
C GLU A 139 -3.34 9.00 -27.99
N LEU A 140 -4.52 8.39 -27.80
CA LEU A 140 -5.66 8.63 -28.68
C LEU A 140 -6.14 10.08 -28.65
N ILE A 141 -6.21 10.69 -27.47
CA ILE A 141 -6.62 12.10 -27.32
C ILE A 141 -5.59 13.02 -28.00
N GLN A 142 -4.29 12.73 -27.87
CA GLN A 142 -3.23 13.50 -28.54
C GLN A 142 -3.34 13.42 -30.06
N ALA A 143 -3.53 12.23 -30.63
CA ALA A 143 -3.72 12.05 -32.07
C ALA A 143 -4.98 12.79 -32.59
N GLN A 144 -6.06 12.83 -31.80
CA GLN A 144 -7.25 13.61 -32.13
C GLN A 144 -7.01 15.12 -32.08
N ALA A 145 -6.16 15.60 -31.19
CA ALA A 145 -5.80 17.02 -31.10
C ALA A 145 -4.92 17.46 -32.28
N GLU A 146 -3.94 16.65 -32.67
CA GLU A 146 -3.06 16.92 -33.82
C GLU A 146 -3.83 16.94 -35.15
N SER A 147 -4.77 16.02 -35.33
CA SER A 147 -5.66 16.02 -36.50
C SER A 147 -6.58 17.25 -36.56
N LYS A 148 -7.08 17.74 -35.42
CA LYS A 148 -7.85 19.01 -35.39
C LYS A 148 -6.97 20.24 -35.66
N ALA A 149 -5.75 20.29 -35.15
CA ALA A 149 -4.84 21.42 -35.36
C ALA A 149 -4.34 21.55 -36.81
N SER A 150 -4.19 20.44 -37.54
CA SER A 150 -3.80 20.47 -38.96
C SER A 150 -4.92 20.91 -39.92
N THR A 151 -6.19 20.88 -39.49
CA THR A 151 -7.32 21.34 -40.31
C THR A 151 -7.60 22.85 -40.25
N THR A 152 -6.96 23.59 -39.34
CA THR A 152 -7.20 25.03 -39.16
C THR A 152 -6.33 25.95 -40.04
N ASP A 153 -5.37 25.42 -40.80
CA ASP A 153 -4.47 26.25 -41.64
C ASP A 153 -4.84 26.29 -43.14
N ALA A 154 -6.00 25.75 -43.54
CA ALA A 154 -6.46 25.82 -44.94
C ALA A 154 -7.98 25.89 -45.07
N SER A 155 -8.58 27.04 -44.73
CA SER A 155 -9.64 27.73 -45.50
C SER A 155 -10.46 28.68 -44.62
N SER A 156 -10.17 29.97 -44.79
CA SER A 156 -11.16 31.03 -44.60
C SER A 156 -12.10 31.00 -45.80
N VAL A 157 -13.30 30.40 -45.66
CA VAL A 157 -14.54 30.78 -46.37
C VAL A 157 -15.76 30.02 -45.81
N ASP A 158 -16.59 30.78 -45.10
CA ASP A 158 -18.07 30.80 -45.02
C ASP A 158 -18.93 29.51 -45.05
N SER A 159 -19.75 29.41 -43.98
CA SER A 159 -21.12 28.87 -43.87
C SER A 159 -21.42 27.38 -44.10
N GLY A 160 -22.08 26.77 -43.09
CA GLY A 160 -23.00 25.64 -43.30
C GLY A 160 -22.95 24.51 -42.28
N SER A 161 -23.69 24.67 -41.17
CA SER A 161 -24.39 23.61 -40.41
C SER A 161 -23.83 22.18 -40.46
N LEU A 162 -23.16 21.72 -39.39
CA LEU A 162 -23.07 20.28 -39.07
C LEU A 162 -23.12 20.02 -37.56
N SER A 163 -24.25 19.40 -37.17
CA SER A 163 -24.59 18.59 -36.00
C SER A 163 -23.69 18.64 -34.75
N ASN A 164 -24.31 19.02 -33.63
CA ASN A 164 -24.00 18.48 -32.31
C ASN A 164 -23.98 16.94 -32.40
N GLN A 165 -22.79 16.34 -32.33
CA GLN A 165 -22.66 14.94 -31.94
C GLN A 165 -22.33 14.93 -30.47
N ASP A 166 -23.30 14.42 -29.73
CA ASP A 166 -23.32 14.33 -28.28
C ASP A 166 -22.07 13.66 -27.73
N PHE A 167 -21.65 14.17 -26.58
CA PHE A 167 -20.54 13.71 -25.78
C PHE A 167 -20.87 12.34 -25.14
N GLU A 168 -20.90 11.29 -25.94
CA GLU A 168 -21.32 9.93 -25.56
C GLU A 168 -20.27 9.17 -24.71
N GLY A 169 -19.09 9.77 -24.50
CA GLY A 169 -18.03 9.23 -23.65
C GLY A 169 -18.33 9.29 -22.14
N SER A 170 -19.15 10.25 -21.69
CA SER A 170 -19.50 10.41 -20.27
C SER A 170 -20.52 9.37 -19.79
N GLU A 171 -21.47 9.03 -20.65
CA GLU A 171 -22.52 8.03 -20.38
C GLU A 171 -21.93 6.61 -20.25
N ARG A 172 -20.99 6.22 -21.14
CA ARG A 172 -20.32 4.91 -21.07
C ARG A 172 -19.46 4.73 -19.80
N LEU A 173 -18.85 5.80 -19.30
CA LEU A 173 -18.09 5.75 -18.05
C LEU A 173 -19.00 5.55 -16.83
N LYS A 174 -20.18 6.18 -16.83
CA LYS A 174 -21.21 5.95 -15.78
C LYS A 174 -21.76 4.54 -15.83
N GLU A 175 -21.97 3.98 -17.02
CA GLU A 175 -22.50 2.61 -17.19
C GLU A 175 -21.51 1.53 -16.69
N ILE A 176 -20.20 1.74 -16.85
CA ILE A 176 -19.17 0.81 -16.38
C ILE A 176 -19.03 0.85 -14.85
N LEU A 177 -19.11 2.02 -14.21
CA LEU A 177 -19.12 2.13 -12.74
C LEU A 177 -20.37 1.47 -12.12
N ALA A 178 -21.53 1.61 -12.76
CA ALA A 178 -22.76 0.99 -12.28
C ALA A 178 -22.77 -0.55 -12.46
N LYS A 179 -22.03 -1.08 -13.44
CA LYS A 179 -21.89 -2.53 -13.68
C LYS A 179 -20.87 -3.21 -12.77
N SER A 180 -19.94 -2.49 -12.13
CA SER A 180 -19.03 -3.07 -11.13
C SER A 180 -19.68 -3.33 -9.77
N ASP A 181 -20.88 -2.80 -9.51
CA ASP A 181 -21.60 -2.99 -8.24
C ASP A 181 -22.56 -4.21 -8.23
N ILE A 182 -22.53 -5.10 -9.24
CA ILE A 182 -23.52 -6.19 -9.37
C ILE A 182 -22.93 -7.61 -9.43
N ASN A 183 -21.62 -7.81 -9.37
CA ASN A 183 -21.05 -9.17 -9.34
C ASN A 183 -20.35 -9.48 -8.01
N ASP A 184 -21.14 -9.55 -6.94
CA ASP A 184 -20.83 -10.31 -5.72
C ASP A 184 -21.93 -11.36 -5.53
N ASP A 185 -21.94 -12.37 -6.40
CA ASP A 185 -22.60 -13.65 -6.15
C ASP A 185 -21.74 -14.75 -6.78
N ASP A 186 -20.93 -15.40 -5.94
CA ASP A 186 -20.70 -16.82 -6.04
C ASP A 186 -20.38 -17.30 -4.62
N GLY A 187 -21.38 -17.98 -4.05
CA GLY A 187 -21.32 -18.55 -2.73
C GLY A 187 -20.32 -19.69 -2.63
N ASP A 188 -19.63 -19.71 -1.49
CA ASP A 188 -19.33 -20.96 -0.82
C ASP A 188 -19.69 -20.79 0.66
N SER A 189 -20.93 -21.16 0.98
CA SER A 189 -21.36 -21.38 2.35
C SER A 189 -21.18 -22.87 2.66
N LEU A 190 -20.10 -23.21 3.35
CA LEU A 190 -19.99 -24.47 4.08
C LEU A 190 -19.87 -24.13 5.57
N MET A 191 -20.87 -24.65 6.28
CA MET A 191 -21.17 -24.45 7.69
C MET A 191 -19.96 -24.66 8.59
N ASP A 192 -19.80 -23.80 9.59
CA ASP A 192 -19.60 -24.30 10.94
C ASP A 192 -20.20 -23.33 11.95
N SER A 193 -20.97 -23.89 12.88
CA SER A 193 -21.61 -23.17 13.97
C SER A 193 -20.58 -22.77 15.01
N ASP A 194 -20.45 -21.47 15.25
CA ASP A 194 -19.69 -20.94 16.38
C ASP A 194 -20.29 -21.47 17.69
N ILE A 195 -19.53 -22.36 18.31
CA ILE A 195 -19.66 -22.76 19.69
C ILE A 195 -18.96 -21.70 20.54
N ASP A 196 -19.73 -21.04 21.39
CA ASP A 196 -19.19 -20.18 22.46
C ASP A 196 -18.20 -21.00 23.30
N SER A 197 -16.92 -20.63 23.24
CA SER A 197 -15.90 -21.17 24.14
C SER A 197 -15.08 -20.03 24.72
N ASP A 198 -15.56 -19.57 25.88
CA ASP A 198 -14.86 -18.75 26.86
C ASP A 198 -13.41 -19.20 27.06
N SER A 199 -12.45 -18.31 26.76
CA SER A 199 -11.12 -18.34 27.40
C SER A 199 -10.40 -16.99 27.30
N GLU A 200 -10.94 -15.96 27.95
CA GLU A 200 -10.25 -14.71 28.29
C GLU A 200 -9.16 -14.88 29.39
N ALA A 201 -8.56 -16.07 29.55
CA ALA A 201 -7.80 -16.40 30.75
C ALA A 201 -6.27 -16.48 30.59
N LEU A 202 -5.67 -16.06 29.46
CA LEU A 202 -4.21 -16.21 29.25
C LEU A 202 -3.47 -14.97 28.70
N SER A 203 -4.06 -13.77 28.77
CA SER A 203 -3.34 -12.53 28.40
C SER A 203 -2.40 -11.99 29.50
N ASP A 204 -2.47 -12.51 30.73
CA ASP A 204 -1.76 -11.96 31.91
C ASP A 204 -0.42 -12.62 32.25
N ILE A 205 0.05 -13.60 31.47
CA ILE A 205 1.28 -14.35 31.82
C ILE A 205 2.59 -13.67 31.38
N PHE A 206 2.54 -12.59 30.60
CA PHE A 206 3.74 -11.88 30.12
C PHE A 206 3.88 -10.44 30.65
N GLU A 207 3.12 -10.06 31.67
CA GLU A 207 3.34 -8.82 32.42
C GLU A 207 3.95 -9.14 33.79
N THR A 208 5.29 -9.16 33.87
CA THR A 208 6.19 -9.18 35.05
C THR A 208 7.41 -10.02 34.63
N HIS A 209 8.61 -9.51 34.41
CA HIS A 209 9.38 -8.51 35.12
C HIS A 209 10.30 -7.78 34.12
N SER A 210 10.20 -6.45 34.01
CA SER A 210 11.34 -5.66 33.53
C SER A 210 12.01 -5.07 34.75
N ASP A 211 13.12 -5.70 35.15
CA ASP A 211 14.01 -5.16 36.16
C ASP A 211 14.50 -3.78 35.75
N THR A 212 14.43 -2.88 36.73
CA THR A 212 15.00 -1.54 36.71
C THR A 212 16.52 -1.63 36.69
N GLU A 213 17.14 -1.33 35.56
CA GLU A 213 18.50 -0.80 35.54
C GLU A 213 18.53 0.55 34.83
N ASN A 214 19.18 1.47 35.53
CA ASN A 214 19.21 2.90 35.35
C ASN A 214 20.26 3.26 34.30
N GLU A 215 19.84 3.63 33.08
CA GLU A 215 20.70 4.33 32.11
C GLU A 215 19.95 5.52 31.51
N GLU A 216 20.72 6.58 31.26
CA GLU A 216 20.32 7.97 31.18
C GLU A 216 19.21 8.26 30.16
N LYS A 217 18.18 9.00 30.61
CA LYS A 217 17.20 9.64 29.73
C LYS A 217 17.91 10.65 28.82
N VAL A 218 18.24 10.25 27.61
CA VAL A 218 18.33 11.19 26.49
C VAL A 218 16.93 11.28 25.89
N GLU A 219 16.19 12.33 26.26
CA GLU A 219 14.91 12.68 25.67
C GLU A 219 15.06 12.75 24.15
N LYS A 220 14.46 11.79 23.45
CA LYS A 220 14.35 11.82 22.00
C LYS A 220 13.33 12.89 21.64
N THR A 221 13.81 14.11 21.45
CA THR A 221 13.02 15.27 21.00
C THR A 221 12.18 14.88 19.78
N LEU A 222 10.88 15.15 19.85
CA LEU A 222 9.92 14.84 18.79
C LEU A 222 10.29 15.60 17.51
N TYR A 223 10.02 14.98 16.34
CA TYR A 223 10.40 15.50 15.01
C TYR A 223 9.93 16.94 14.71
N LEU A 224 8.95 17.45 15.44
CA LEU A 224 8.44 18.81 15.30
C LEU A 224 9.40 19.89 15.85
N ASP A 225 10.25 19.57 16.83
CA ASP A 225 11.20 20.51 17.45
C ASP A 225 12.39 20.86 16.54
N ALA A 226 12.59 20.12 15.44
CA ALA A 226 13.70 20.32 14.52
C ALA A 226 13.46 21.47 13.53
N PHE A 227 12.20 21.87 13.31
CA PHE A 227 11.85 22.91 12.34
C PHE A 227 12.08 24.33 12.87
N ASP A 228 12.02 24.51 14.18
CA ASP A 228 12.23 25.81 14.83
C ASP A 228 13.73 26.21 14.92
N LYS A 229 14.65 25.30 14.57
CA LYS A 229 16.11 25.50 14.62
C LYS A 229 16.76 25.59 13.24
N ILE A 230 16.00 25.94 12.20
CA ILE A 230 16.59 26.22 10.89
C ILE A 230 17.14 27.66 10.92
N PRO A 231 18.46 27.88 10.81
CA PRO A 231 19.01 29.23 10.78
C PRO A 231 18.58 29.93 9.49
N VAL A 232 17.70 30.92 9.61
CA VAL A 232 17.29 31.80 8.52
C VAL A 232 18.46 32.75 8.22
N LYS A 233 19.11 32.58 7.07
CA LYS A 233 19.97 33.63 6.48
C LYS A 233 19.06 34.67 5.86
N THR A 234 18.90 35.80 6.54
CA THR A 234 18.21 36.98 6.02
C THR A 234 19.16 37.75 5.10
N ASP A 235 19.02 37.54 3.79
CA ASP A 235 19.43 38.51 2.78
C ASP A 235 18.26 38.69 1.81
N GLY A 236 17.56 39.82 1.92
CA GLY A 236 16.53 40.26 0.98
C GLY A 236 15.10 40.19 1.49
N GLU A 237 14.55 41.36 1.83
CA GLU A 237 13.13 41.74 2.00
C GLU A 237 12.21 40.75 2.76
N GLN A 238 11.99 41.04 4.05
CA GLN A 238 10.89 40.45 4.81
C GLN A 238 9.56 40.99 4.30
N GLU A 239 8.92 40.29 3.38
CA GLU A 239 7.47 40.35 3.29
C GLU A 239 6.89 39.60 4.49
N ASP A 240 6.21 40.34 5.37
CA ASP A 240 5.53 39.78 6.54
C ASP A 240 4.46 38.80 6.05
N PHE A 241 4.76 37.50 6.10
CA PHE A 241 3.92 36.41 5.59
C PHE A 241 2.48 36.50 6.14
N GLU A 242 2.34 37.00 7.37
CA GLU A 242 1.05 37.23 8.04
C GLU A 242 0.24 38.35 7.34
N GLU A 243 0.90 39.37 6.81
CA GLU A 243 0.26 40.44 6.04
C GLU A 243 -0.12 39.96 4.63
N HIS A 244 0.72 39.12 4.01
CA HIS A 244 0.44 38.51 2.72
C HIS A 244 -0.80 37.59 2.78
N LEU A 245 -0.90 36.74 3.80
CA LEU A 245 -2.08 35.89 4.03
C LEU A 245 -3.34 36.73 4.32
N ARG A 246 -3.21 37.87 5.01
CA ARG A 246 -4.32 38.81 5.21
C ARG A 246 -4.79 39.45 3.91
N ARG A 247 -3.89 39.79 2.97
CA ARG A 247 -4.25 40.31 1.64
C ARG A 247 -5.00 39.28 0.81
N ILE A 248 -4.48 38.05 0.74
CA ILE A 248 -5.14 36.94 0.02
C ILE A 248 -6.56 36.68 0.57
N SER A 249 -6.72 36.73 1.89
CA SER A 249 -8.03 36.55 2.54
C SER A 249 -9.00 37.69 2.20
N ALA A 250 -8.51 38.93 2.14
CA ALA A 250 -9.30 40.11 1.80
C ALA A 250 -9.76 40.08 0.33
N ASP A 251 -8.89 39.66 -0.59
CA ASP A 251 -9.21 39.58 -2.02
C ASP A 251 -10.26 38.49 -2.33
N SER A 252 -10.22 37.34 -1.62
CA SER A 252 -11.26 36.31 -1.79
C SER A 252 -12.66 36.74 -1.32
N ARG A 253 -12.75 37.74 -0.43
CA ARG A 253 -14.04 38.30 0.01
C ARG A 253 -14.59 39.32 -1.00
N LYS A 254 -13.73 39.99 -1.76
CA LYS A 254 -14.14 40.94 -2.81
C LYS A 254 -14.74 40.21 -4.02
N GLU A 255 -14.12 39.13 -4.49
CA GLU A 255 -14.65 38.29 -5.59
C GLU A 255 -15.99 37.62 -5.24
N LYS A 256 -16.19 37.24 -3.97
CA LYS A 256 -17.47 36.68 -3.49
C LYS A 256 -18.62 37.67 -3.40
N SER A 257 -18.34 38.98 -3.46
CA SER A 257 -19.37 40.02 -3.49
C SER A 257 -19.74 40.42 -4.91
N SER A 258 -18.79 40.42 -5.86
CA SER A 258 -19.04 40.73 -7.27
C SER A 258 -19.70 39.58 -8.04
N ASN A 259 -19.44 38.32 -7.67
CA ASN A 259 -20.02 37.15 -8.37
C ASN A 259 -21.43 36.77 -7.90
N LYS A 260 -21.89 37.26 -6.74
CA LYS A 260 -23.24 36.94 -6.24
C LYS A 260 -24.36 37.57 -7.06
N ASP A 261 -24.10 38.72 -7.69
CA ASP A 261 -25.09 39.41 -8.51
C ASP A 261 -25.13 38.86 -9.95
N LEU A 262 -24.06 38.18 -10.38
CA LEU A 262 -23.96 37.58 -11.72
C LEU A 262 -24.44 36.11 -11.75
N GLU A 263 -24.22 35.32 -10.71
CA GLU A 263 -24.68 33.91 -10.64
C GLU A 263 -26.21 33.77 -10.49
N LEU A 264 -26.94 34.81 -10.06
CA LEU A 264 -28.40 34.72 -9.91
C LEU A 264 -29.17 34.80 -11.24
N ALA A 265 -28.52 35.22 -12.32
CA ALA A 265 -29.14 35.39 -13.63
C ALA A 265 -29.24 34.08 -14.44
N GLU A 266 -28.50 33.04 -14.05
CA GLU A 266 -28.38 31.78 -14.80
C GLU A 266 -29.33 30.66 -14.30
N PHE A 267 -29.97 30.83 -13.14
CA PHE A 267 -30.85 29.81 -12.56
C PHE A 267 -32.28 29.91 -13.08
N ASP A 268 -32.81 28.80 -13.57
CA ASP A 268 -34.20 28.60 -13.95
C ASP A 268 -35.16 28.59 -12.74
N GLU A 269 -36.46 28.68 -13.00
CA GLU A 269 -37.46 28.97 -11.97
C GLU A 269 -37.53 27.91 -10.86
N VAL A 270 -37.19 26.67 -11.21
CA VAL A 270 -37.12 25.53 -10.29
C VAL A 270 -35.96 25.69 -9.31
N ASP A 271 -34.78 26.08 -9.78
CA ASP A 271 -33.59 26.27 -8.95
C ASP A 271 -33.78 27.42 -7.95
N ARG A 272 -34.44 28.49 -8.39
CA ARG A 272 -34.82 29.60 -7.49
C ARG A 272 -35.79 29.13 -6.40
N MET A 273 -36.69 28.20 -6.71
CA MET A 273 -37.63 27.63 -5.73
C MET A 273 -36.91 26.77 -4.68
N VAL A 274 -35.96 25.93 -5.10
CA VAL A 274 -35.16 25.07 -4.21
C VAL A 274 -34.27 25.90 -3.28
N LEU A 275 -33.63 26.95 -3.80
CA LEU A 275 -32.82 27.87 -2.98
C LEU A 275 -33.66 28.61 -1.93
N ARG A 276 -34.88 29.02 -2.26
CA ARG A 276 -35.80 29.63 -1.27
C ARG A 276 -36.20 28.62 -0.20
N ALA A 277 -36.56 27.40 -0.58
CA ALA A 277 -36.96 26.35 0.35
C ALA A 277 -35.84 25.98 1.35
N THR A 278 -34.61 25.84 0.87
CA THR A 278 -33.45 25.54 1.73
C THR A 278 -33.11 26.68 2.68
N SER A 279 -33.30 27.94 2.27
CA SER A 279 -33.11 29.10 3.15
C SER A 279 -34.13 29.13 4.30
N LEU A 280 -35.38 28.76 4.04
CA LEU A 280 -36.46 28.71 5.05
C LEU A 280 -36.21 27.59 6.06
N LEU A 281 -35.64 26.47 5.62
CA LEU A 281 -35.23 25.36 6.49
C LEU A 281 -34.06 25.75 7.42
N LYS A 282 -33.13 26.59 6.96
CA LYS A 282 -32.05 27.12 7.79
C LYS A 282 -32.53 28.14 8.82
N LYS A 283 -33.58 28.91 8.52
CA LYS A 283 -34.19 29.86 9.49
C LYS A 283 -35.02 29.18 10.58
N LYS A 284 -35.47 27.95 10.37
CA LYS A 284 -36.24 27.17 11.37
C LYS A 284 -35.39 26.43 12.41
N ARG A 285 -34.06 26.50 12.30
CA ARG A 285 -33.10 25.81 13.18
C ARG A 285 -32.37 26.76 14.15
N LYS A 286 -32.92 27.94 14.43
CA LYS A 286 -32.37 28.87 15.41
C LYS A 286 -33.45 29.40 16.33
#